data_AF-A0A3S0CEU1-F1
#
_entry.id   AF-A0A3S0CEU1-F1
#
_cell.length_a   1.000
_cell.length_b   1.000
_cell.length_c   1.000
_cell.angle_alpha   90.00
_cell.angle_beta   90.00
_cell.angle_gamma   90.00
#
_symmetry.space_group_name_H-M   'P 1'
#
loop_
_entity.id
_entity.type
_entity.pdbx_description
1 polymer ?
#
loop_
_entity_poly.entity_id
_entity_poly.type
_entity_poly.pdbx_seq_one_letter_code
_entity_poly.pdbx_strand_id
1 'polypeptide(L)'
;MAIGSGLGAQLGIAPESTYGTYVAPTKFIEFTKEGLQLKKTTAQSAGIAAGRLLPLSSRRVVTQRQASGSIDLEVTTKAMGLLLQALMGTSVTPVQQETTTAYLQTHTLADVAGKSLTIQKGVPLTTGVVTRKNFLGCKVVSGEFSCGVGEMLTASFEIDAKDVEETSVLAAASYPTMAPFHFTQMAVKTGTYSSEAARNGIRKASVKIERPQDVERFYAGASGLKAEPITNDQVKITGSLEMDYVDTILDDLHTSDAATSLVLEFLGATIEDTYAETFRITLPAVRFDEAPPVVDGFGIIKPTLSFTGLFDGTNQPRIEYISTDTTL
;
A
#
# COMPACT_ATOMS: atom_id res chain seq x y z
N MET A 1 -20.52 -16.60 12.94
CA MET A 1 -21.02 -16.19 14.27
C MET A 1 -21.16 -14.67 14.24
N ALA A 2 -22.29 -14.11 14.66
CA ALA A 2 -22.47 -12.66 14.70
C ALA A 2 -21.70 -12.10 15.91
N ILE A 3 -20.62 -11.34 15.66
CA ILE A 3 -19.76 -10.80 16.71
C ILE A 3 -19.97 -9.29 16.76
N GLY A 4 -20.47 -8.78 17.89
CA GLY A 4 -20.82 -7.37 18.06
C GLY A 4 -19.67 -6.45 18.45
N SER A 5 -18.44 -6.78 18.05
CA SER A 5 -17.20 -6.04 18.35
C SER A 5 -16.28 -6.02 17.13
N GLY A 6 -15.16 -5.29 17.17
CA GLY A 6 -14.20 -5.22 16.05
C GLY A 6 -13.72 -6.56 15.50
N LEU A 7 -13.86 -7.65 16.26
CA LEU A 7 -13.61 -9.04 15.80
C LEU A 7 -14.55 -9.51 14.67
N GLY A 8 -15.73 -8.90 14.53
CA GLY A 8 -16.66 -9.17 13.43
C GLY A 8 -16.45 -8.26 12.21
N ALA A 9 -15.40 -7.45 12.20
CA ALA A 9 -15.09 -6.57 11.09
C ALA A 9 -14.49 -7.36 9.92
N GLN A 10 -14.71 -6.87 8.71
CA GLN A 10 -14.17 -7.49 7.49
C GLN A 10 -13.82 -6.41 6.47
N LEU A 11 -12.82 -6.70 5.65
CA LEU A 11 -12.36 -5.81 4.59
C LEU A 11 -12.21 -6.61 3.30
N GLY A 12 -13.08 -6.31 2.34
CA GLY A 12 -13.07 -6.92 1.02
C GLY A 12 -12.62 -5.92 -0.05
N ILE A 13 -11.91 -6.40 -1.06
CA ILE A 13 -11.45 -5.62 -2.20
C ILE A 13 -11.82 -6.29 -3.53
N ALA A 14 -12.07 -5.47 -4.54
CA ALA A 14 -12.22 -5.89 -5.94
C ALA A 14 -11.74 -4.80 -6.90
N PRO A 15 -11.19 -5.14 -8.07
CA PRO A 15 -10.86 -4.17 -9.10
C PRO A 15 -12.14 -3.65 -9.77
N GLU A 16 -12.19 -2.34 -10.01
CA GLU A 16 -13.27 -1.72 -10.78
C GLU A 16 -12.96 -1.76 -12.28
N SER A 17 -13.97 -2.01 -13.10
CA SER A 17 -13.89 -1.84 -14.56
C SER A 17 -14.15 -0.39 -15.00
N THR A 18 -14.77 0.41 -14.14
CA THR A 18 -15.09 1.82 -14.39
C THR A 18 -15.02 2.59 -13.08
N TYR A 19 -14.31 3.72 -13.09
CA TYR A 19 -14.02 4.52 -11.90
C TYR A 19 -15.27 4.92 -11.10
N GLY A 20 -15.36 4.41 -9.87
CA GLY A 20 -16.45 4.68 -8.95
C GLY A 20 -17.72 3.88 -9.22
N THR A 21 -17.59 2.72 -9.86
CA THR A 21 -18.69 1.77 -10.07
C THR A 21 -18.48 0.56 -9.17
N TYR A 22 -19.48 0.25 -8.35
CA TYR A 22 -19.41 -0.86 -7.40
C TYR A 22 -19.16 -2.19 -8.10
N VAL A 23 -18.10 -2.88 -7.70
CA VAL A 23 -17.86 -4.29 -7.99
C VAL A 23 -17.87 -5.06 -6.67
N ALA A 24 -18.60 -6.18 -6.63
CA ALA A 24 -18.66 -7.00 -5.43
C ALA A 24 -17.26 -7.52 -5.06
N PRO A 25 -16.80 -7.33 -3.80
CA PRO A 25 -15.51 -7.84 -3.34
C PRO A 25 -15.35 -9.34 -3.56
N THR A 26 -14.21 -9.73 -4.13
CA THR A 26 -13.86 -11.14 -4.36
C THR A 26 -12.66 -11.59 -3.53
N LYS A 27 -11.84 -10.65 -3.05
CA LYS A 27 -10.72 -10.92 -2.16
C LYS A 27 -10.94 -10.25 -0.81
N PHE A 28 -10.51 -10.90 0.26
CA PHE A 28 -10.56 -10.37 1.60
C PHE A 28 -9.15 -10.34 2.17
N ILE A 29 -8.84 -9.23 2.84
CA ILE A 29 -7.52 -8.99 3.42
C ILE A 29 -7.65 -8.97 4.95
N GLU A 30 -6.66 -9.55 5.61
CA GLU A 30 -6.49 -9.39 7.05
C GLU A 30 -5.86 -8.04 7.30
N PHE A 31 -6.43 -7.26 8.22
CA PHE A 31 -5.98 -5.90 8.52
C PHE A 31 -5.80 -5.72 10.01
N THR A 32 -4.79 -4.95 10.39
CA THR A 32 -4.50 -4.61 11.78
C THR A 32 -5.22 -3.33 12.19
N LYS A 33 -5.35 -2.39 11.24
CA LYS A 33 -6.05 -1.12 11.45
C LYS A 33 -6.63 -0.60 10.15
N GLU A 34 -7.77 0.06 10.26
CA GLU A 34 -8.45 0.67 9.11
C GLU A 34 -8.99 2.05 9.51
N GLY A 35 -8.78 3.04 8.63
CA GLY A 35 -9.09 4.44 8.87
C GLY A 35 -9.90 5.12 7.77
N LEU A 36 -10.52 4.38 6.83
CA LEU A 36 -11.28 4.97 5.73
C LEU A 36 -12.55 5.65 6.24
N GLN A 37 -12.71 6.90 5.85
CA GLN A 37 -13.80 7.76 6.30
C GLN A 37 -14.40 8.55 5.13
N LEU A 38 -15.71 8.72 5.20
CA LEU A 38 -16.44 9.62 4.31
C LEU A 38 -16.24 11.07 4.78
N LYS A 39 -15.68 11.90 3.91
CA LYS A 39 -15.51 13.35 4.11
C LYS A 39 -16.53 14.10 3.26
N LYS A 40 -17.30 14.99 3.89
CA LYS A 40 -18.30 15.84 3.23
C LYS A 40 -17.97 17.30 3.44
N THR A 41 -17.95 18.06 2.37
CA THR A 41 -17.86 19.53 2.45
C THR A 41 -19.28 20.08 2.45
N THR A 42 -19.63 20.89 3.45
CA THR A 42 -20.96 21.52 3.52
C THR A 42 -20.85 23.03 3.50
N ALA A 43 -21.71 23.69 2.72
CA ALA A 43 -21.89 25.13 2.74
C ALA A 43 -23.15 25.49 3.53
N GLN A 44 -23.06 26.57 4.30
CA GLN A 44 -24.17 27.14 5.05
C GLN A 44 -24.48 28.54 4.52
N SER A 45 -25.74 28.78 4.13
CA SER A 45 -26.16 30.12 3.70
C SER A 45 -26.09 31.14 4.85
N ALA A 46 -25.45 32.28 4.59
CA ALA A 46 -25.28 33.40 5.53
C ALA A 46 -26.33 34.52 5.35
N GLY A 47 -27.47 34.23 4.69
CA GLY A 47 -28.50 35.26 4.44
C GLY A 47 -29.06 35.86 5.73
N ILE A 48 -28.92 37.17 5.89
CA ILE A 48 -29.43 37.95 7.04
C ILE A 48 -30.94 38.07 6.94
N ALA A 49 -31.65 37.80 8.04
CA ALA A 49 -33.09 38.02 8.16
C ALA A 49 -33.44 38.41 9.59
N ALA A 50 -34.32 39.40 9.75
CA ALA A 50 -34.79 39.87 11.04
C ALA A 50 -35.45 38.73 11.85
N GLY A 51 -35.28 38.73 13.17
CA GLY A 51 -35.88 37.75 14.08
C GLY A 51 -35.17 36.38 14.10
N ARG A 52 -33.98 36.25 13.50
CA ARG A 52 -33.20 35.01 13.50
C ARG A 52 -31.85 35.23 14.16
N LEU A 53 -31.56 34.41 15.18
CA LEU A 53 -30.29 34.40 15.89
C LEU A 53 -29.35 33.27 15.41
N LEU A 54 -29.86 32.31 14.64
CA LEU A 54 -29.13 31.16 14.13
C LEU A 54 -29.37 30.96 12.62
N PRO A 55 -28.40 30.38 11.89
CA PRO A 55 -28.58 30.02 10.48
C PRO A 55 -29.64 28.92 10.32
N LEU A 56 -30.41 28.97 9.22
CA LEU A 56 -31.42 27.94 8.94
C LEU A 56 -30.77 26.63 8.53
N SER A 57 -31.16 25.55 9.19
CA SER A 57 -30.75 24.18 8.86
C SER A 57 -31.10 23.79 7.42
N SER A 58 -32.27 24.19 6.92
CA SER A 58 -32.71 23.89 5.53
C SER A 58 -31.84 24.52 4.44
N ARG A 59 -30.95 25.45 4.80
CA ARG A 59 -30.02 26.11 3.86
C ARG A 59 -28.61 25.53 3.92
N ARG A 60 -28.43 24.41 4.62
CA ARG A 60 -27.20 23.63 4.60
C ARG A 60 -27.20 22.71 3.39
N VAL A 61 -26.18 22.82 2.54
CA VAL A 61 -26.04 21.99 1.33
C VAL A 61 -24.69 21.28 1.38
N VAL A 62 -24.66 20.01 0.96
CA VAL A 62 -23.41 19.27 0.75
C VAL A 62 -22.90 19.64 -0.64
N THR A 63 -21.74 20.29 -0.71
CA THR A 63 -21.15 20.76 -1.96
C THR A 63 -20.20 19.74 -2.57
N GLN A 64 -19.53 18.95 -1.74
CA GLN A 64 -18.60 17.91 -2.17
C GLN A 64 -18.69 16.69 -1.27
N ARG A 65 -18.43 15.52 -1.86
CA ARG A 65 -18.38 14.24 -1.17
C ARG A 65 -17.18 13.46 -1.69
N GLN A 66 -16.41 12.91 -0.76
CA GLN A 66 -15.21 12.11 -1.03
C GLN A 66 -14.94 11.18 0.14
N ALA A 67 -14.06 10.20 -0.03
CA ALA A 67 -13.54 9.42 1.08
C ALA A 67 -12.03 9.26 0.99
N SER A 68 -11.40 9.07 2.15
CA SER A 68 -9.97 8.81 2.22
C SER A 68 -9.64 8.10 3.54
N GLY A 69 -8.45 7.53 3.63
CA GLY A 69 -7.88 7.00 4.86
C GLY A 69 -6.84 5.92 4.58
N SER A 70 -6.35 5.30 5.63
CA SER A 70 -5.32 4.28 5.56
C SER A 70 -5.84 2.88 5.86
N ILE A 71 -5.15 1.87 5.32
CA ILE A 71 -5.27 0.47 5.71
C ILE A 71 -3.88 0.00 6.14
N ASP A 72 -3.77 -0.47 7.38
CA ASP A 72 -2.55 -1.08 7.90
C ASP A 72 -2.75 -2.59 8.01
N LEU A 73 -1.83 -3.36 7.45
CA LEU A 73 -1.88 -4.82 7.42
C LEU A 73 -0.48 -5.43 7.50
N GLU A 74 -0.43 -6.73 7.75
CA GLU A 74 0.79 -7.53 7.61
C GLU A 74 0.84 -8.10 6.19
N VAL A 75 2.00 -8.05 5.53
CA VAL A 75 2.15 -8.61 4.19
C VAL A 75 2.14 -10.13 4.30
N THR A 76 1.10 -10.74 3.75
CA THR A 76 0.91 -12.19 3.80
C THR A 76 1.29 -12.87 2.49
N THR A 77 1.44 -14.20 2.55
CA THR A 77 1.85 -15.03 1.41
C THR A 77 0.77 -15.20 0.34
N LYS A 78 -0.48 -14.76 0.58
CA LYS A 78 -1.57 -14.73 -0.43
C LYS A 78 -2.38 -13.43 -0.37
N ALA A 79 -3.19 -13.19 -1.41
CA ALA A 79 -4.18 -12.10 -1.48
C ALA A 79 -3.65 -10.65 -1.50
N MET A 80 -2.33 -10.45 -1.64
CA MET A 80 -1.72 -9.11 -1.75
C MET A 80 -1.74 -8.52 -3.17
N GLY A 81 -1.96 -9.35 -4.20
CA GLY A 81 -1.79 -8.98 -5.60
C GLY A 81 -2.60 -7.75 -6.05
N LEU A 82 -3.86 -7.59 -5.62
CA LEU A 82 -4.68 -6.44 -5.99
C LEU A 82 -4.18 -5.11 -5.42
N LEU A 83 -3.70 -5.11 -4.18
CA LEU A 83 -3.14 -3.91 -3.54
C LEU A 83 -1.81 -3.53 -4.20
N LEU A 84 -0.97 -4.52 -4.50
CA LEU A 84 0.29 -4.31 -5.22
C LEU A 84 0.06 -3.79 -6.64
N GLN A 85 -0.94 -4.31 -7.36
CA GLN A 85 -1.34 -3.80 -8.67
C GLN A 85 -1.87 -2.36 -8.56
N ALA A 86 -2.67 -2.04 -7.55
CA ALA A 86 -3.18 -0.68 -7.35
C ALA A 86 -2.07 0.31 -6.98
N LEU A 87 -1.02 -0.13 -6.28
CA LEU A 87 0.17 0.67 -5.97
C LEU A 87 1.08 0.84 -7.20
N MET A 88 1.44 -0.24 -7.88
CA MET A 88 2.45 -0.20 -8.96
C MET A 88 1.88 0.21 -10.33
N GLY A 89 0.57 0.02 -10.57
CA GLY A 89 -0.14 0.47 -11.77
C GLY A 89 -0.20 -0.53 -12.92
N THR A 90 0.74 -1.49 -13.01
CA THR A 90 0.68 -2.54 -14.04
C THR A 90 -0.46 -3.52 -13.83
N SER A 91 -1.14 -3.88 -14.92
CA SER A 91 -2.01 -5.07 -14.93
C SER A 91 -1.14 -6.32 -14.85
N VAL A 92 -1.32 -7.14 -13.82
CA VAL A 92 -0.56 -8.38 -13.66
C VAL A 92 -1.47 -9.58 -13.80
N THR A 93 -1.00 -10.60 -14.52
CA THR A 93 -1.62 -11.93 -14.51
C THR A 93 -0.60 -12.87 -13.91
N PRO A 94 -0.92 -13.60 -12.82
CA PRO A 94 0.02 -14.55 -12.23
C PRO A 94 0.48 -15.57 -13.27
N VAL A 95 1.79 -15.71 -13.45
CA VAL A 95 2.41 -16.61 -14.43
C VAL A 95 2.88 -17.86 -13.70
N GLN A 96 2.35 -19.01 -14.09
CA GLN A 96 2.77 -20.30 -13.55
C GLN A 96 4.27 -20.51 -13.78
N GLN A 97 4.98 -20.91 -12.73
CA GLN A 97 6.39 -21.24 -12.80
C GLN A 97 6.53 -22.72 -13.16
N GLU A 98 7.00 -22.99 -14.38
CA GLU A 98 7.10 -24.35 -14.90
C GLU A 98 5.77 -25.13 -14.75
N THR A 99 5.83 -26.44 -14.50
CA THR A 99 4.65 -27.27 -14.19
C THR A 99 4.44 -27.38 -12.67
N THR A 100 4.60 -26.28 -11.94
CA THR A 100 4.44 -26.25 -10.47
C THR A 100 3.18 -25.50 -10.05
N THR A 101 2.89 -25.52 -8.76
CA THR A 101 1.81 -24.76 -8.12
C THR A 101 2.23 -23.32 -7.73
N ALA A 102 3.45 -22.91 -8.05
CA ALA A 102 3.93 -21.55 -7.82
C ALA A 102 3.57 -20.62 -8.99
N TYR A 103 3.02 -19.45 -8.67
CA TYR A 103 2.65 -18.40 -9.62
C TYR A 103 3.39 -17.11 -9.27
N LEU A 104 4.12 -16.56 -10.24
CA LEU A 104 4.84 -15.30 -10.12
C LEU A 104 3.98 -14.14 -10.58
N GLN A 105 3.91 -13.11 -9.75
CA GLN A 105 3.33 -11.81 -10.06
C GLN A 105 4.45 -10.77 -10.09
N THR A 106 4.64 -10.12 -11.24
CA THR A 106 5.64 -9.05 -11.39
C THR A 106 4.94 -7.72 -11.59
N HIS A 107 4.90 -6.91 -10.53
CA HIS A 107 4.30 -5.59 -10.52
C HIS A 107 5.38 -4.55 -10.84
N THR A 108 5.39 -4.01 -12.06
CA THR A 108 6.36 -2.98 -12.48
C THR A 108 5.74 -1.59 -12.37
N LEU A 109 6.57 -0.57 -12.18
CA LEU A 109 6.07 0.79 -11.98
C LEU A 109 5.50 1.38 -13.29
N ALA A 110 4.18 1.47 -13.39
CA ALA A 110 3.47 2.06 -14.52
C ALA A 110 2.42 3.08 -14.07
N ASP A 111 1.80 3.77 -15.02
CA ASP A 111 0.69 4.69 -14.74
C ASP A 111 -0.52 3.96 -14.12
N VAL A 112 -1.23 4.63 -13.21
CA VAL A 112 -2.42 4.11 -12.50
C VAL A 112 -3.73 4.50 -13.16
N ALA A 113 -3.73 5.20 -14.29
CA ALA A 113 -4.96 5.55 -14.99
C ALA A 113 -5.84 4.30 -15.23
N GLY A 114 -7.13 4.41 -14.89
CA GLY A 114 -8.10 3.32 -14.99
C GLY A 114 -7.97 2.22 -13.92
N LYS A 115 -6.98 2.31 -13.01
CA LYS A 115 -6.82 1.37 -11.89
C LYS A 115 -7.51 1.92 -10.66
N SER A 116 -8.72 1.47 -10.38
CA SER A 116 -9.39 1.74 -9.11
C SER A 116 -9.92 0.45 -8.48
N LEU A 117 -10.08 0.49 -7.16
CA LEU A 117 -10.62 -0.59 -6.37
C LEU A 117 -11.98 -0.20 -5.78
N THR A 118 -12.87 -1.17 -5.62
CA THR A 118 -13.94 -1.11 -4.65
C THR A 118 -13.42 -1.71 -3.36
N ILE A 119 -13.55 -0.99 -2.25
CA ILE A 119 -13.21 -1.48 -0.91
C ILE A 119 -14.48 -1.54 -0.09
N GLN A 120 -14.87 -2.73 0.35
CA GLN A 120 -16.03 -2.92 1.20
C GLN A 120 -15.60 -3.18 2.63
N LYS A 121 -16.00 -2.27 3.50
CA LYS A 121 -15.85 -2.39 4.95
C LYS A 121 -17.13 -2.94 5.58
N GLY A 122 -16.99 -4.04 6.32
CA GLY A 122 -17.99 -4.52 7.26
C GLY A 122 -17.70 -4.01 8.67
N VAL A 123 -18.60 -3.23 9.27
CA VAL A 123 -18.51 -2.77 10.66
C VAL A 123 -19.64 -3.40 11.49
N PRO A 124 -19.32 -4.27 12.46
CA PRO A 124 -20.32 -4.88 13.32
C PRO A 124 -20.94 -3.87 14.30
N LEU A 125 -22.26 -3.94 14.43
CA LEU A 125 -23.01 -3.32 15.52
C LEU A 125 -22.92 -4.20 16.77
N THR A 126 -23.16 -3.63 17.95
CA THR A 126 -23.25 -4.39 19.21
C THR A 126 -24.34 -5.47 19.19
N THR A 127 -25.30 -5.38 18.27
CA THR A 127 -26.33 -6.39 18.01
C THR A 127 -25.82 -7.60 17.21
N GLY A 128 -24.59 -7.56 16.71
CA GLY A 128 -23.99 -8.58 15.85
C GLY A 128 -24.29 -8.43 14.36
N VAL A 129 -25.13 -7.46 13.98
CA VAL A 129 -25.39 -7.13 12.57
C VAL A 129 -24.22 -6.34 12.01
N VAL A 130 -23.64 -6.80 10.90
CA VAL A 130 -22.54 -6.11 10.23
C VAL A 130 -23.10 -5.08 9.24
N THR A 131 -22.84 -3.80 9.53
CA THR A 131 -23.12 -2.69 8.62
C THR A 131 -22.06 -2.63 7.52
N ARG A 132 -22.43 -2.14 6.34
CA ARG A 132 -21.56 -2.12 5.17
C ARG A 132 -21.27 -0.70 4.73
N LYS A 133 -20.02 -0.45 4.35
CA LYS A 133 -19.57 0.79 3.71
C LYS A 133 -18.73 0.41 2.50
N ASN A 134 -19.26 0.70 1.32
CA ASN A 134 -18.64 0.41 0.04
C ASN A 134 -17.95 1.68 -0.45
N PHE A 135 -16.63 1.73 -0.32
CA PHE A 135 -15.81 2.80 -0.88
C PHE A 135 -15.62 2.49 -2.38
N LEU A 136 -15.98 3.48 -3.21
CA LEU A 136 -15.95 3.38 -4.66
C LEU A 136 -14.84 4.26 -5.20
N GLY A 137 -14.20 3.83 -6.29
CA GLY A 137 -13.14 4.60 -6.95
C GLY A 137 -11.91 4.79 -6.06
N CYS A 138 -11.52 3.76 -5.30
CA CYS A 138 -10.35 3.79 -4.43
C CYS A 138 -9.07 3.75 -5.27
N LYS A 139 -8.23 4.78 -5.13
CA LYS A 139 -6.87 4.88 -5.66
C LYS A 139 -5.90 4.78 -4.50
N VAL A 140 -4.84 3.99 -4.66
CA VAL A 140 -3.74 3.94 -3.69
C VAL A 140 -2.80 5.11 -3.99
N VAL A 141 -2.59 5.98 -3.00
CA VAL A 141 -1.73 7.17 -3.11
C VAL A 141 -0.33 6.89 -2.58
N SER A 142 -0.20 6.05 -1.56
CA SER A 142 1.10 5.55 -1.12
C SER A 142 1.02 4.16 -0.52
N GLY A 143 2.12 3.43 -0.59
CA GLY A 143 2.34 2.16 0.09
C GLY A 143 3.68 2.18 0.81
N GLU A 144 3.69 1.91 2.10
CA GLU A 144 4.90 1.82 2.92
C GLU A 144 5.06 0.40 3.44
N PHE A 145 6.23 -0.21 3.22
CA PHE A 145 6.59 -1.54 3.68
C PHE A 145 7.71 -1.43 4.70
N SER A 146 7.56 -2.06 5.86
CA SER A 146 8.60 -2.01 6.89
C SER A 146 8.73 -3.33 7.66
N CYS A 147 9.96 -3.68 8.02
CA CYS A 147 10.26 -4.83 8.87
C CYS A 147 11.52 -4.56 9.71
N GLY A 148 11.40 -4.70 11.03
CA GLY A 148 12.49 -4.62 12.01
C GLY A 148 12.80 -5.95 12.71
N VAL A 149 13.91 -5.99 13.45
CA VAL A 149 14.30 -7.16 14.28
C VAL A 149 13.15 -7.51 15.23
N GLY A 150 12.65 -8.75 15.11
CA GLY A 150 11.57 -9.28 15.95
C GLY A 150 10.16 -8.91 15.49
N GLU A 151 10.02 -8.29 14.32
CA GLU A 151 8.74 -7.84 13.77
C GLU A 151 8.35 -8.62 12.51
N MET A 152 7.06 -8.53 12.15
CA MET A 152 6.53 -8.98 10.88
C MET A 152 6.67 -7.88 9.82
N LEU A 153 6.64 -8.26 8.54
CA LEU A 153 6.58 -7.30 7.45
C LEU A 153 5.20 -6.64 7.45
N THR A 154 5.16 -5.34 7.74
CA THR A 154 3.94 -4.53 7.74
C THR A 154 3.84 -3.72 6.46
N ALA A 155 2.62 -3.47 6.01
CA ALA A 155 2.31 -2.55 4.94
C ALA A 155 1.23 -1.55 5.35
N SER A 156 1.46 -0.27 5.06
CA SER A 156 0.46 0.79 5.21
C SER A 156 0.12 1.37 3.84
N PHE A 157 -1.17 1.32 3.48
CA PHE A 157 -1.69 1.85 2.23
C PHE A 157 -2.59 3.05 2.47
N GLU A 158 -2.20 4.20 1.91
CA GLU A 158 -3.04 5.40 1.91
C GLU A 158 -3.94 5.40 0.67
N ILE A 159 -5.23 5.60 0.89
CA ILE A 159 -6.26 5.47 -0.14
C ILE A 159 -7.07 6.74 -0.26
N ASP A 160 -7.31 7.14 -1.50
CA ASP A 160 -8.24 8.18 -1.89
C ASP A 160 -9.42 7.58 -2.68
N ALA A 161 -10.66 7.84 -2.27
CA ALA A 161 -11.85 7.22 -2.81
C ALA A 161 -12.90 8.23 -3.28
N LYS A 162 -13.60 7.93 -4.38
CA LYS A 162 -14.59 8.81 -5.00
C LYS A 162 -15.78 9.08 -4.10
N ASP A 163 -16.39 8.03 -3.58
CA ASP A 163 -17.58 8.10 -2.74
C ASP A 163 -17.68 6.85 -1.84
N VAL A 164 -18.65 6.87 -0.92
CA VAL A 164 -19.05 5.74 -0.08
C VAL A 164 -20.54 5.48 -0.29
N GLU A 165 -20.89 4.26 -0.67
CA GLU A 165 -22.25 3.76 -0.75
C GLU A 165 -22.53 2.72 0.34
N GLU A 166 -23.77 2.64 0.85
CA GLU A 166 -24.17 1.67 1.87
C GLU A 166 -25.29 0.72 1.39
N THR A 167 -25.72 0.82 0.12
CA THR A 167 -26.86 0.06 -0.41
C THR A 167 -26.49 -1.37 -0.85
N SER A 168 -25.34 -1.58 -1.50
CA SER A 168 -24.95 -2.88 -2.04
C SER A 168 -24.64 -3.88 -0.92
N VAL A 169 -25.03 -5.14 -1.13
CA VAL A 169 -24.98 -6.20 -0.12
C VAL A 169 -23.55 -6.46 0.36
N LEU A 170 -23.42 -6.84 1.63
CA LEU A 170 -22.15 -7.26 2.22
C LEU A 170 -21.73 -8.61 1.61
N ALA A 171 -20.56 -8.66 0.99
CA ALA A 171 -19.97 -9.87 0.45
C ALA A 171 -19.55 -10.82 1.59
N ALA A 172 -19.69 -12.12 1.34
CA ALA A 172 -19.29 -13.15 2.29
C ALA A 172 -17.76 -13.24 2.33
N ALA A 173 -17.17 -13.01 3.50
CA ALA A 173 -15.72 -13.08 3.68
C ALA A 173 -15.19 -14.50 3.46
N SER A 174 -14.07 -14.59 2.77
CA SER A 174 -13.31 -15.82 2.56
C SER A 174 -11.82 -15.50 2.68
N TYR A 175 -11.14 -16.19 3.59
CA TYR A 175 -9.72 -16.03 3.84
C TYR A 175 -9.01 -17.33 3.46
N PRO A 176 -8.11 -17.32 2.45
CA PRO A 176 -7.27 -18.48 2.17
C PRO A 176 -6.25 -18.65 3.31
N THR A 177 -5.71 -19.86 3.46
CA THR A 177 -4.59 -20.08 4.38
C THR A 177 -3.40 -19.23 3.91
N MET A 178 -3.02 -18.27 4.74
CA MET A 178 -1.93 -17.32 4.50
C MET A 178 -1.09 -17.16 5.76
N ALA A 179 0.18 -16.81 5.59
CA ALA A 179 1.08 -16.50 6.71
C ALA A 179 1.75 -15.14 6.46
N PRO A 180 1.97 -14.31 7.50
CA PRO A 180 2.73 -13.07 7.36
C PRO A 180 4.22 -13.35 7.17
N PHE A 181 4.88 -12.56 6.31
CA PHE A 181 6.33 -12.55 6.22
C PHE A 181 6.94 -11.91 7.48
N HIS A 182 8.14 -12.35 7.88
CA HIS A 182 8.78 -11.86 9.09
C HIS A 182 10.29 -11.68 8.95
N PHE A 183 10.90 -11.01 9.95
CA PHE A 183 12.31 -10.63 9.92
C PHE A 183 13.29 -11.77 9.58
N THR A 184 13.08 -12.99 10.07
CA THR A 184 14.01 -14.10 9.77
C THR A 184 14.02 -14.57 8.31
N GLN A 185 13.04 -14.12 7.51
CA GLN A 185 12.95 -14.39 6.08
C GLN A 185 13.53 -13.22 5.25
N MET A 186 13.85 -12.10 5.91
CA MET A 186 14.31 -10.87 5.28
C MET A 186 15.78 -10.96 4.86
N ALA A 187 16.06 -10.57 3.63
CA ALA A 187 17.39 -10.30 3.12
C ALA A 187 17.37 -8.95 2.39
N VAL A 188 18.35 -8.10 2.68
CA VAL A 188 18.59 -6.89 1.90
C VAL A 188 19.87 -7.08 1.11
N LYS A 189 19.81 -6.84 -0.20
CA LYS A 189 20.93 -7.00 -1.11
C LYS A 189 21.20 -5.67 -1.80
N THR A 190 22.47 -5.36 -2.00
CA THR A 190 22.90 -4.20 -2.77
C THR A 190 24.01 -4.55 -3.75
N GLY A 191 24.19 -3.76 -4.80
CA GLY A 191 25.26 -3.95 -5.78
C GLY A 191 24.86 -3.51 -7.18
N THR A 192 25.45 -4.15 -8.19
CA THR A 192 25.04 -3.95 -9.58
C THR A 192 23.66 -4.58 -9.79
N TYR A 193 22.80 -3.91 -10.54
CA TYR A 193 21.48 -4.43 -10.87
C TYR A 193 21.54 -5.83 -11.46
N SER A 194 20.71 -6.75 -10.95
CA SER A 194 20.70 -8.19 -11.27
C SER A 194 21.94 -8.99 -10.83
N SER A 195 22.80 -8.40 -10.00
CA SER A 195 23.97 -9.06 -9.40
C SER A 195 24.18 -8.57 -7.96
N GLU A 196 23.09 -8.31 -7.24
CA GLU A 196 23.11 -7.79 -5.87
C GLU A 196 23.59 -8.85 -4.88
N ALA A 197 24.45 -8.44 -3.95
CA ALA A 197 24.94 -9.30 -2.87
C ALA A 197 24.27 -8.93 -1.54
N ALA A 198 23.91 -9.96 -0.77
CA ALA A 198 23.32 -9.81 0.56
C ALA A 198 24.22 -9.00 1.50
N ARG A 199 23.59 -8.13 2.29
CA ARG A 199 24.25 -7.28 3.27
C ARG A 199 24.06 -7.85 4.68
N ASN A 200 25.08 -7.69 5.50
CA ASN A 200 25.06 -8.12 6.90
C ASN A 200 24.68 -6.96 7.83
N GLY A 201 24.32 -7.28 9.08
CA GLY A 201 24.11 -6.27 10.12
C GLY A 201 22.82 -5.46 10.01
N ILE A 202 21.95 -5.72 9.03
CA ILE A 202 20.69 -4.98 8.86
C ILE A 202 19.68 -5.40 9.92
N ARG A 203 19.14 -4.39 10.61
CA ARG A 203 18.20 -4.54 11.72
C ARG A 203 16.80 -4.07 11.35
N LYS A 204 16.68 -3.13 10.43
CA LYS A 204 15.40 -2.64 9.96
C LYS A 204 15.52 -2.16 8.53
N ALA A 205 14.52 -2.46 7.72
CA ALA A 205 14.37 -1.92 6.39
C ALA A 205 12.98 -1.34 6.22
N SER A 206 12.89 -0.17 5.57
CA SER A 206 11.63 0.42 5.13
C SER A 206 11.74 0.88 3.68
N VAL A 207 10.64 0.73 2.94
CA VAL A 207 10.48 1.24 1.58
C VAL A 207 9.09 1.84 1.45
N LYS A 208 9.03 3.12 1.11
CA LYS A 208 7.81 3.86 0.82
C LYS A 208 7.75 4.23 -0.65
N ILE A 209 6.62 3.94 -1.27
CA ILE A 209 6.31 4.31 -2.65
C ILE A 209 5.15 5.29 -2.59
N GLU A 210 5.42 6.55 -2.94
CA GLU A 210 4.42 7.61 -3.01
C GLU A 210 4.10 7.93 -4.47
N ARG A 211 2.80 8.04 -4.75
CA ARG A 211 2.26 8.35 -6.08
C ARG A 211 1.46 9.64 -6.01
N PRO A 212 2.11 10.79 -6.23
CA PRO A 212 1.41 12.05 -6.32
C PRO A 212 0.32 12.00 -7.38
N GLN A 213 -0.90 12.31 -6.95
CA GLN A 213 -2.08 12.36 -7.80
C GLN A 213 -2.85 13.65 -7.48
N ASP A 214 -3.44 14.26 -8.49
CA ASP A 214 -4.41 15.33 -8.32
C ASP A 214 -5.73 14.74 -7.83
N VAL A 215 -5.93 14.76 -6.52
CA VAL A 215 -7.12 14.25 -5.83
C VAL A 215 -8.25 15.27 -5.73
N GLU A 216 -8.00 16.54 -6.10
CA GLU A 216 -8.94 17.66 -5.95
C GLU A 216 -9.73 17.96 -7.24
N ARG A 217 -9.97 16.93 -8.05
CA ARG A 217 -10.62 17.06 -9.36
C ARG A 217 -12.13 17.11 -9.27
N PHE A 218 -12.68 18.25 -8.85
CA PHE A 218 -14.12 18.51 -8.84
C PHE A 218 -14.55 19.38 -10.02
N TYR A 219 -15.58 18.95 -10.76
CA TYR A 219 -16.09 19.67 -11.92
C TYR A 219 -17.58 20.01 -11.76
N ALA A 220 -18.01 21.14 -12.34
CA ALA A 220 -19.41 21.53 -12.38
C ALA A 220 -20.26 20.47 -13.11
N GLY A 221 -21.43 20.14 -12.57
CA GLY A 221 -22.32 19.13 -13.14
C GLY A 221 -22.02 17.68 -12.73
N ALA A 222 -20.95 17.41 -11.97
CA ALA A 222 -20.59 16.06 -11.51
C ALA A 222 -21.15 15.70 -10.11
N SER A 223 -22.24 16.34 -9.68
CA SER A 223 -22.90 16.10 -8.38
C SER A 223 -22.00 16.24 -7.14
N GLY A 224 -20.91 17.02 -7.24
CA GLY A 224 -19.94 17.19 -6.15
C GLY A 224 -19.06 15.97 -5.88
N LEU A 225 -19.01 15.02 -6.81
CA LEU A 225 -18.10 13.87 -6.79
C LEU A 225 -16.81 14.21 -7.52
N LYS A 226 -15.70 13.62 -7.06
CA LYS A 226 -14.40 13.77 -7.74
C LYS A 226 -14.38 12.97 -9.05
N ALA A 227 -13.68 13.51 -10.04
CA ALA A 227 -13.21 12.76 -11.19
C ALA A 227 -12.02 11.86 -10.78
N GLU A 228 -11.66 10.92 -11.64
CA GLU A 228 -10.52 10.04 -11.37
C GLU A 228 -9.24 10.85 -11.12
N PRO A 229 -8.53 10.62 -10.00
CA PRO A 229 -7.23 11.23 -9.77
C PRO A 229 -6.24 10.86 -10.88
N ILE A 230 -5.46 11.85 -11.32
CA ILE A 230 -4.42 11.69 -12.35
C ILE A 230 -3.06 11.99 -11.74
N THR A 231 -2.04 11.27 -12.19
CA THR A 231 -0.66 11.53 -11.76
C THR A 231 -0.26 12.95 -12.15
N ASN A 232 0.24 13.72 -11.18
CA ASN A 232 0.55 15.15 -11.34
C ASN A 232 2.00 15.52 -10.96
N ASP A 233 2.78 14.58 -10.44
CA ASP A 233 4.20 14.72 -10.12
C ASP A 233 4.89 13.35 -10.25
N GLN A 234 6.22 13.34 -10.19
CA GLN A 234 7.02 12.12 -10.27
C GLN A 234 6.76 11.21 -9.05
N VAL A 235 6.80 9.89 -9.27
CA VAL A 235 6.72 8.90 -8.19
C VAL A 235 7.94 9.05 -7.29
N LYS A 236 7.71 9.11 -5.98
CA LYS A 236 8.77 9.26 -4.97
C LYS A 236 8.93 7.93 -4.27
N ILE A 237 10.13 7.35 -4.37
CA ILE A 237 10.49 6.13 -3.64
C ILE A 237 11.53 6.53 -2.62
N THR A 238 11.22 6.35 -1.35
CA THR A 238 12.11 6.68 -0.23
C THR A 238 12.16 5.52 0.73
N GLY A 239 13.25 5.37 1.47
CA GLY A 239 13.32 4.33 2.50
C GLY A 239 14.44 4.56 3.48
N SER A 240 14.55 3.64 4.44
CA SER A 240 15.59 3.65 5.45
C SER A 240 16.11 2.25 5.74
N LEU A 241 17.41 2.16 6.04
CA LEU A 241 18.07 0.97 6.54
C LEU A 241 18.72 1.29 7.88
N GLU A 242 18.29 0.63 8.95
CA GLU A 242 19.02 0.63 10.22
C GLU A 242 19.92 -0.60 10.24
N MET A 243 21.21 -0.40 10.51
CA MET A 243 22.18 -1.50 10.58
C MET A 243 23.16 -1.31 11.72
N ASP A 244 23.73 -2.42 12.23
CA ASP A 244 24.97 -2.36 12.98
C ASP A 244 26.12 -2.04 12.00
N TYR A 245 27.02 -1.12 12.37
CA TYR A 245 28.11 -0.66 11.51
C TYR A 245 29.22 -1.73 11.37
N VAL A 246 29.01 -2.67 10.45
CA VAL A 246 29.88 -3.84 10.23
C VAL A 246 30.77 -3.71 8.98
N ASP A 247 30.39 -2.84 8.04
CA ASP A 247 31.15 -2.50 6.84
C ASP A 247 30.97 -1.02 6.48
N THR A 248 31.85 -0.52 5.61
CA THR A 248 31.80 0.87 5.13
C THR A 248 31.09 1.00 3.78
N ILE A 249 30.58 -0.09 3.19
CA ILE A 249 30.18 -0.09 1.77
C ILE A 249 29.05 0.91 1.51
N LEU A 250 28.05 0.95 2.40
CA LEU A 250 26.95 1.90 2.24
C LEU A 250 27.35 3.34 2.59
N ASP A 251 28.29 3.53 3.51
CA ASP A 251 28.86 4.84 3.86
C ASP A 251 29.72 5.39 2.72
N ASP A 252 30.51 4.54 2.06
CA ASP A 252 31.28 4.87 0.87
C ASP A 252 30.36 5.26 -0.30
N LEU A 253 29.21 4.59 -0.46
CA LEU A 253 28.18 4.96 -1.44
C LEU A 253 27.55 6.32 -1.14
N HIS A 254 27.28 6.63 0.14
CA HIS A 254 26.81 7.95 0.56
C HIS A 254 27.86 9.03 0.28
N THR A 255 29.11 8.81 0.71
CA THR A 255 30.22 9.76 0.57
C THR A 255 30.55 10.05 -0.90
N SER A 256 30.47 9.04 -1.77
CA SER A 256 30.72 9.17 -3.20
C SER A 256 29.51 9.58 -4.02
N ASP A 257 28.32 9.65 -3.41
CA ASP A 257 27.04 9.88 -4.10
C ASP A 257 26.81 8.89 -5.27
N ALA A 258 27.32 7.65 -5.09
CA ALA A 258 27.23 6.60 -6.09
C ALA A 258 25.88 5.88 -5.99
N ALA A 259 25.32 5.53 -7.14
CA ALA A 259 24.09 4.75 -7.21
C ALA A 259 24.38 3.25 -7.02
N THR A 260 23.46 2.54 -6.37
CA THR A 260 23.49 1.07 -6.22
C THR A 260 22.09 0.50 -6.45
N SER A 261 21.97 -0.74 -6.89
CA SER A 261 20.69 -1.46 -6.86
C SER A 261 20.38 -1.89 -5.44
N LEU A 262 19.11 -1.84 -5.04
CA LEU A 262 18.64 -2.29 -3.73
C LEU A 262 17.53 -3.32 -3.92
N VAL A 263 17.69 -4.48 -3.30
CA VAL A 263 16.68 -5.53 -3.25
C VAL A 263 16.32 -5.83 -1.80
N LEU A 264 15.06 -5.57 -1.43
CA LEU A 264 14.48 -6.06 -0.18
C LEU A 264 13.70 -7.34 -0.49
N GLU A 265 14.14 -8.47 0.05
CA GLU A 265 13.60 -9.79 -0.24
C GLU A 265 13.12 -10.48 1.03
N PHE A 266 11.99 -11.18 0.93
CA PHE A 266 11.48 -12.10 1.92
C PHE A 266 11.25 -13.45 1.26
N LEU A 267 11.90 -14.50 1.78
CA LEU A 267 11.74 -15.88 1.33
C LEU A 267 11.04 -16.70 2.42
N GLY A 268 9.79 -17.07 2.14
CA GLY A 268 8.93 -17.90 2.97
C GLY A 268 9.15 -19.39 2.75
N ALA A 269 8.10 -20.17 2.99
CA ALA A 269 8.16 -21.62 2.81
C ALA A 269 8.25 -22.01 1.32
N THR A 270 8.92 -23.12 1.03
CA THR A 270 8.91 -23.71 -0.31
C THR A 270 7.49 -24.11 -0.68
N ILE A 271 7.02 -23.63 -1.82
CA ILE A 271 5.75 -24.03 -2.43
C ILE A 271 5.95 -25.38 -3.10
N GLU A 272 6.90 -25.43 -4.05
CA GLU A 272 7.23 -26.62 -4.83
C GLU A 272 8.63 -26.46 -5.48
N ASP A 273 9.41 -27.54 -5.52
CA ASP A 273 10.79 -27.56 -6.02
C ASP A 273 11.68 -26.45 -5.44
N THR A 274 12.09 -25.49 -6.29
CA THR A 274 12.94 -24.35 -5.92
C THR A 274 12.15 -23.06 -5.70
N TYR A 275 10.83 -23.09 -5.91
CA TYR A 275 9.96 -21.93 -5.78
C TYR A 275 9.43 -21.84 -4.36
N ALA A 276 9.79 -20.77 -3.67
CA ALA A 276 9.28 -20.42 -2.35
C ALA A 276 8.31 -19.24 -2.42
N GLU A 277 7.43 -19.14 -1.43
CA GLU A 277 6.63 -17.93 -1.22
C GLU A 277 7.59 -16.74 -1.11
N THR A 278 7.47 -15.78 -2.01
CA THR A 278 8.48 -14.70 -2.14
C THR A 278 7.77 -13.36 -2.18
N PHE A 279 8.27 -12.41 -1.41
CA PHE A 279 7.95 -10.99 -1.57
C PHE A 279 9.26 -10.23 -1.76
N ARG A 280 9.42 -9.57 -2.90
CA ARG A 280 10.67 -8.88 -3.24
C ARG A 280 10.40 -7.51 -3.84
N ILE A 281 10.99 -6.47 -3.27
CA ILE A 281 11.01 -5.13 -3.83
C ILE A 281 12.40 -4.92 -4.44
N THR A 282 12.45 -4.61 -5.74
CA THR A 282 13.70 -4.32 -6.47
C THR A 282 13.69 -2.88 -6.94
N LEU A 283 14.68 -2.11 -6.51
CA LEU A 283 14.93 -0.73 -6.88
C LEU A 283 16.25 -0.67 -7.69
N PRO A 284 16.20 -0.43 -9.01
CA PRO A 284 17.39 -0.53 -9.87
C PRO A 284 18.52 0.45 -9.54
N ALA A 285 18.16 1.64 -9.06
CA ALA A 285 19.10 2.63 -8.56
C ALA A 285 18.54 3.29 -7.31
N VAL A 286 19.32 3.26 -6.23
CA VAL A 286 19.12 4.05 -5.02
C VAL A 286 20.37 4.87 -4.73
N ARG A 287 20.18 6.02 -4.11
CA ARG A 287 21.26 6.83 -3.53
C ARG A 287 20.98 7.06 -2.06
N PHE A 288 22.03 7.02 -1.24
CA PHE A 288 21.92 7.26 0.19
C PHE A 288 22.08 8.75 0.46
N ASP A 289 21.04 9.37 1.03
CA ASP A 289 20.97 10.83 1.20
C ASP A 289 21.48 11.26 2.58
N GLU A 290 21.32 10.41 3.59
CA GLU A 290 21.80 10.64 4.95
C GLU A 290 22.30 9.31 5.53
N ALA A 291 23.55 9.29 5.98
CA ALA A 291 24.14 8.08 6.54
C ALA A 291 25.17 8.34 7.67
N PRO A 292 24.97 9.26 8.64
CA PRO A 292 26.05 9.59 9.56
C PRO A 292 26.31 8.45 10.56
N PRO A 293 27.50 7.80 10.54
CA PRO A 293 27.91 6.96 11.65
C PRO A 293 28.27 7.87 12.84
N VAL A 294 27.41 7.93 13.84
CA VAL A 294 27.64 8.73 15.05
C VAL A 294 28.08 7.82 16.20
N VAL A 295 29.19 8.17 16.85
CA VAL A 295 29.66 7.49 18.07
C VAL A 295 29.00 8.15 19.28
N ASP A 296 27.93 7.55 19.79
CA ASP A 296 27.16 8.05 20.94
C ASP A 296 27.36 7.17 22.20
N GLY A 297 28.63 6.90 22.54
CA GLY A 297 29.02 6.15 23.74
C GLY A 297 29.64 4.78 23.47
N PHE A 298 29.59 3.89 24.47
CA PHE A 298 30.30 2.60 24.46
C PHE A 298 29.61 1.47 23.66
N GLY A 299 28.43 1.74 23.08
CA GLY A 299 27.63 0.75 22.37
C GLY A 299 28.09 0.49 20.93
N ILE A 300 27.49 -0.51 20.27
CA ILE A 300 27.66 -0.73 18.83
C ILE A 300 27.06 0.46 18.08
N ILE A 301 27.81 0.98 17.11
CA ILE A 301 27.37 2.09 16.24
C ILE A 301 26.28 1.56 15.31
N LYS A 302 25.15 2.30 15.25
CA LYS A 302 23.96 1.90 14.50
C LYS A 302 23.48 3.00 13.57
N PRO A 303 24.13 3.21 12.41
CA PRO A 303 23.67 4.21 11.47
C PRO A 303 22.28 3.85 10.94
N THR A 304 21.49 4.90 10.73
CA THR A 304 20.25 4.83 9.95
C THR A 304 20.55 5.50 8.62
N LEU A 305 20.57 4.73 7.54
CA LEU A 305 20.80 5.26 6.21
C LEU A 305 19.46 5.51 5.53
N SER A 306 19.16 6.77 5.22
CA SER A 306 18.02 7.10 4.35
C SER A 306 18.44 7.02 2.89
N PHE A 307 17.53 6.59 2.03
CA PHE A 307 17.80 6.50 0.60
C PHE A 307 16.62 6.96 -0.24
N THR A 308 16.93 7.45 -1.43
CA THR A 308 15.98 7.77 -2.49
C THR A 308 16.17 6.81 -3.67
N GLY A 309 15.07 6.18 -4.09
CA GLY A 309 15.01 5.37 -5.29
C GLY A 309 14.83 6.23 -6.55
N LEU A 310 15.67 5.97 -7.54
CA LEU A 310 15.75 6.71 -8.80
C LEU A 310 15.60 5.77 -10.00
N PHE A 311 15.31 6.35 -11.16
CA PHE A 311 15.33 5.65 -12.43
C PHE A 311 16.76 5.59 -12.97
N ASP A 312 17.24 4.40 -13.31
CA ASP A 312 18.59 4.16 -13.84
C ASP A 312 18.70 4.44 -15.37
N GLY A 313 17.61 4.87 -16.00
CA GLY A 313 17.53 5.12 -17.44
C GLY A 313 17.08 3.92 -18.27
N THR A 314 16.95 2.72 -17.68
CA THR A 314 16.65 1.47 -18.41
C THR A 314 15.62 0.58 -17.72
N ASN A 315 15.79 0.32 -16.42
CA ASN A 315 15.00 -0.62 -15.63
C ASN A 315 14.02 0.12 -14.72
N GLN A 316 12.79 -0.40 -14.62
CA GLN A 316 11.79 0.13 -13.70
C GLN A 316 11.85 -0.57 -12.35
N PRO A 317 11.55 0.14 -11.24
CA PRO A 317 11.25 -0.49 -9.96
C PRO A 317 10.16 -1.54 -10.09
N ARG A 318 10.30 -2.65 -9.36
CA ARG A 318 9.31 -3.73 -9.38
C ARG A 318 9.10 -4.37 -8.02
N ILE A 319 7.90 -4.90 -7.82
CA ILE A 319 7.55 -5.79 -6.73
C ILE A 319 7.25 -7.17 -7.32
N GLU A 320 8.03 -8.17 -6.94
CA GLU A 320 7.81 -9.56 -7.29
C GLU A 320 7.13 -10.27 -6.12
N TYR A 321 6.08 -11.02 -6.43
CA TYR A 321 5.31 -11.77 -5.45
C TYR A 321 5.04 -13.17 -5.99
N ILE A 322 5.57 -14.19 -5.31
CA ILE A 322 5.36 -15.60 -5.66
C ILE A 322 4.45 -16.21 -4.61
N SER A 323 3.31 -16.74 -5.07
CA SER A 323 2.34 -17.43 -4.22
C SER A 323 1.66 -18.56 -4.98
N THR A 324 0.69 -19.23 -4.35
CA THR A 324 -0.18 -20.20 -5.02
C THR A 324 -1.44 -19.55 -5.64
N ASP A 325 -1.52 -18.22 -5.64
CA ASP A 325 -2.66 -17.50 -6.19
C ASP A 325 -2.63 -17.52 -7.72
N THR A 326 -3.63 -18.16 -8.32
CA THR A 326 -3.80 -18.23 -9.79
C THR A 326 -4.45 -16.98 -10.37
N THR A 327 -5.00 -16.11 -9.53
CA THR A 327 -5.67 -14.86 -9.89
C THR A 327 -5.39 -13.78 -8.86
N LEU A 328 -5.37 -12.52 -9.29
CA LEU A 328 -5.33 -11.37 -8.39
C LEU A 328 -6.60 -11.26 -7.55
#